data_AF-O52957-F1
#
_entry.id   AF-O52957-F1
#
_cell.length_a   1.000
_cell.length_b   1.000
_cell.length_c   1.000
_cell.angle_alpha   90.00
_cell.angle_beta   90.00
_cell.angle_gamma   90.00
#
_symmetry.space_group_name_H-M   'P 1'
#
loop_
_entity.id
_entity.type
_entity.pdbx_description
1 polymer ?
#
loop_
_entity_poly.entity_id
_entity_poly.type
_entity_poly.pdbx_seq_one_letter_code
_entity_poly.pdbx_strand_id
1 'polypeptide(L)' 'MTVVRGVSALLRVFCIAMLAAGLGVALQPAAVTGAARAAGYESLMVPSAAMGRDIPVAFLAGGPHA' A
#
# COMPACT_ATOMS: atom_id res chain seq x y z
N MET A 1 43.80 10.15 11.82
CA MET A 1 42.61 9.28 11.62
C MET A 1 41.33 9.87 12.23
N THR A 2 41.39 10.51 13.39
CA THR A 2 40.21 11.07 14.07
C THR A 2 39.53 12.19 13.28
N VAL A 3 40.29 13.05 12.61
CA VAL A 3 39.75 14.16 11.78
C VAL A 3 38.89 13.64 10.62
N VAL A 4 39.37 12.65 9.85
CA VAL A 4 38.58 12.06 8.75
C VAL A 4 37.32 11.35 9.25
N ARG A 5 37.36 10.73 10.44
CA ARG A 5 36.17 10.18 11.10
C ARG A 5 35.17 11.27 11.49
N GLY A 6 35.66 12.41 11.99
CA GLY A 6 34.83 13.57 12.33
C GLY A 6 34.12 14.18 11.11
N VAL A 7 34.86 14.38 10.01
CA VAL A 7 34.28 14.89 8.76
C VAL A 7 33.25 13.92 8.19
N SER A 8 33.55 12.61 8.21
CA SER A 8 32.60 11.57 7.77
C SER A 8 31.33 11.56 8.63
N ALA A 9 31.45 11.73 9.94
CA ALA A 9 30.30 11.82 10.84
C ALA A 9 29.43 13.05 10.54
N LEU A 10 30.04 14.22 10.34
CA LEU A 10 29.32 15.45 10.02
C LEU A 10 28.56 15.35 8.68
N LEU A 11 29.21 14.82 7.64
CA LEU A 11 28.57 14.59 6.34
C LEU A 11 27.38 13.63 6.45
N ARG A 12 27.52 12.54 7.20
CA ARG A 12 26.43 11.58 7.43
C ARG A 12 25.24 12.25 8.11
N VAL A 13 25.47 13.04 9.15
CA VAL A 13 24.41 13.78 9.85
C VAL A 13 23.71 14.76 8.89
N PHE A 14 24.47 15.48 8.07
CA PHE A 14 23.91 16.39 7.06
C PHE A 14 23.04 15.64 6.04
N CYS A 15 23.54 14.54 5.47
CA CYS A 15 22.78 13.72 4.53
C CYS A 15 21.50 13.13 5.14
N ILE A 16 21.57 12.66 6.40
CA ILE A 16 20.40 12.14 7.13
C ILE A 16 19.38 13.25 7.34
N ALA A 17 19.81 14.45 7.74
CA ALA A 17 18.92 15.60 7.94
C ALA A 17 18.22 16.02 6.64
N MET A 18 18.98 16.07 5.53
CA MET A 18 18.42 16.37 4.20
C MET A 18 17.44 15.29 3.72
N LEU A 19 17.78 14.01 3.91
CA LEU A 19 16.88 12.91 3.56
C LEU A 19 15.60 12.92 4.40
N ALA A 20 15.72 13.17 5.71
CA ALA A 20 14.57 13.27 6.61
C ALA A 20 13.66 14.44 6.23
N ALA A 21 14.23 15.61 5.92
CA ALA A 21 13.47 16.77 5.46
C ALA A 21 12.78 16.49 4.11
N GLY A 22 13.51 15.88 3.16
CA GLY A 22 12.99 15.51 1.85
C GLY A 22 11.84 14.51 1.94
N LEU A 23 11.97 13.46 2.77
CA LEU A 23 10.90 12.49 3.02
C LEU A 23 9.71 13.13 3.74
N GLY A 24 9.94 14.02 4.72
CA GLY A 24 8.86 14.72 5.41
C GLY A 24 8.00 15.58 4.47
N VAL A 25 8.62 16.21 3.46
CA VAL A 25 7.92 16.97 2.42
C VAL A 25 7.27 16.04 1.38
N ALA A 26 8.00 15.05 0.87
CA ALA A 26 7.50 14.16 -0.19
C ALA A 26 6.38 13.23 0.28
N LEU A 27 6.41 12.81 1.54
CA LEU A 27 5.41 11.93 2.14
C LEU A 27 4.28 12.71 2.82
N GLN A 28 4.09 14.00 2.50
CA GLN A 28 2.92 14.71 3.01
C GLN A 28 1.65 13.93 2.64
N PRO A 29 0.79 13.64 3.63
CA PRO A 29 -0.42 12.84 3.43
C PRO A 29 -1.51 13.65 2.71
N ALA A 30 -1.19 14.23 1.55
CA ALA A 30 -2.14 15.00 0.75
C ALA A 30 -3.01 14.11 -0.15
N ALA A 31 -2.56 12.90 -0.49
CA ALA A 31 -3.26 12.03 -1.44
C ALA A 31 -3.41 10.56 -0.99
N VAL A 32 -2.59 10.09 -0.04
CA VAL A 32 -2.55 8.65 0.33
C VAL A 32 -3.46 8.32 1.53
N THR A 33 -4.10 9.30 2.15
CA THR A 33 -5.05 9.07 3.27
C THR A 33 -6.42 8.60 2.81
N GLY A 34 -6.57 8.19 1.54
CA GLY A 34 -7.74 7.41 1.15
C GLY A 34 -7.83 6.21 2.08
N ALA A 35 -8.88 6.17 2.91
CA ALA A 35 -9.11 4.99 3.74
C ALA A 35 -9.14 3.78 2.81
N ALA A 36 -8.28 2.80 3.03
CA ALA A 36 -8.35 1.55 2.30
C ALA A 36 -9.73 0.95 2.55
N ARG A 37 -10.59 0.98 1.52
CA ARG A 37 -11.90 0.34 1.56
C ARG A 37 -11.77 -1.01 0.88
N ALA A 38 -12.44 -2.01 1.44
CA ALA A 38 -12.70 -3.22 0.68
C ALA A 38 -13.41 -2.81 -0.63
N ALA A 39 -12.98 -3.40 -1.74
CA ALA A 39 -13.74 -3.25 -2.98
C ALA A 39 -15.15 -3.82 -2.77
N GLY A 40 -16.15 -3.21 -3.38
CA GLY A 40 -17.51 -3.75 -3.38
C GLY A 40 -17.50 -5.17 -3.96
N TYR A 41 -18.22 -6.07 -3.32
CA TYR A 41 -18.42 -7.43 -3.84
C TYR A 41 -19.91 -7.77 -3.87
N GLU A 42 -20.26 -8.66 -4.78
CA GLU A 42 -21.60 -9.20 -4.94
C GLU A 42 -21.59 -10.68 -4.58
N SER A 43 -22.54 -11.10 -3.76
CA SER A 43 -22.71 -12.51 -3.38
C SER A 43 -23.69 -13.17 -4.33
N LEU A 44 -23.19 -14.04 -5.21
CA LEU A 44 -24.03 -14.79 -6.14
C LEU A 44 -23.94 -16.30 -5.85
N MET A 45 -25.04 -16.98 -6.11
CA MET A 45 -25.09 -18.44 -6.12
C MET A 45 -24.62 -18.93 -7.50
N VAL A 46 -23.53 -19.69 -7.53
CA VAL A 46 -22.93 -20.20 -8.76
C VAL A 46 -23.16 -21.71 -8.86
N PRO A 47 -23.71 -22.21 -9.98
CA PRO A 47 -23.85 -23.64 -10.20
C PRO A 47 -22.51 -24.38 -10.15
N SER A 48 -22.43 -25.42 -9.32
CA SER A 48 -21.24 -26.27 -9.21
C SER A 48 -21.57 -27.72 -9.52
N ALA A 49 -21.10 -28.19 -10.69
CA ALA A 49 -21.22 -29.60 -11.08
C ALA A 49 -20.46 -30.53 -10.12
N ALA A 50 -19.34 -30.07 -9.56
CA ALA A 50 -18.53 -30.86 -8.63
C ALA A 50 -19.19 -31.04 -7.25
N MET A 51 -20.05 -30.11 -6.84
CA MET A 51 -20.75 -30.17 -5.55
C MET A 51 -22.22 -30.62 -5.68
N GLY A 52 -22.76 -30.68 -6.90
CA GLY A 52 -24.17 -31.04 -7.14
C GLY A 52 -25.16 -30.02 -6.56
N ARG A 53 -24.73 -28.78 -6.34
CA ARG A 53 -25.54 -27.67 -5.80
C ARG A 53 -24.91 -26.32 -6.16
N ASP A 54 -25.66 -25.25 -5.95
CA ASP A 54 -25.12 -23.90 -6.04
C ASP A 54 -24.23 -23.57 -4.83
N ILE A 55 -23.20 -22.76 -5.06
CA ILE A 55 -22.24 -22.32 -4.05
C ILE A 55 -22.22 -20.79 -3.93
N PRO A 56 -22.07 -20.24 -2.71
CA PRO A 56 -21.90 -18.80 -2.53
C PRO A 56 -20.49 -18.39 -2.99
N VAL A 57 -20.42 -17.45 -3.92
CA VAL A 57 -19.16 -16.87 -4.41
C VAL A 57 -19.25 -15.35 -4.32
N ALA A 58 -18.20 -14.73 -3.79
CA ALA A 58 -18.06 -13.28 -3.76
C ALA A 58 -17.34 -12.83 -5.03
N PHE A 59 -18.04 -12.08 -5.87
CA PHE A 59 -17.47 -11.48 -7.08
C PHE A 59 -17.11 -10.02 -6.84
N LEU A 60 -16.04 -9.53 -7.46
CA LEU A 60 -15.78 -8.09 -7.51
C LEU A 60 -16.94 -7.40 -8.25
N ALA A 61 -17.46 -6.30 -7.71
CA ALA A 61 -18.56 -5.57 -8.34
C ALA A 61 -18.18 -5.04 -9.74
N GLY A 62 -19.16 -5.01 -10.66
CA GLY A 62 -19.03 -4.38 -11.99
C GLY A 62 -18.34 -5.22 -13.08
N GLY A 63 -18.18 -6.53 -12.89
CA GLY A 63 -17.73 -7.44 -13.95
C GLY A 63 -18.90 -7.93 -14.83
N PRO A 64 -18.62 -8.76 -15.86
CA PRO A 64 -19.63 -9.28 -16.79
C PRO A 64 -20.61 -10.30 -16.17
N HIS A 65 -20.41 -10.65 -14.89
CA HIS A 65 -21.28 -11.52 -14.09
C HIS A 65 -22.43 -10.78 -13.40
N ALA A 66 -22.39 -9.43 -13.37
CA ALA A 66 -23.45 -8.56 -12.89
C ALA A 66 -24.46 -8.25 -14.01
#